data_AF-A0AAE9IUA1-F1
#
_entry.id   AF-A0AAE9IUA1-F1
#
_cell.length_a   1.000
_cell.length_b   1.000
_cell.length_c   1.000
_cell.angle_alpha   90.00
_cell.angle_beta   90.00
_cell.angle_gamma   90.00
#
_symmetry.space_group_name_H-M   'P 1'
#
loop_
_entity.id
_entity.type
_entity.pdbx_description
1 polymer ?
#
loop_
_entity_poly.entity_id
_entity_poly.type
_entity_poly.pdbx_seq_one_letter_code
_entity_poly.pdbx_strand_id
1 'polypeptide(L)'
;MPKNVYSYIFTVLDMRSVSTLSLVSTKMSSRVRGYVSTYEFYRRMQLDHLDFLNESFRPDDDEFLENDPFIACGALIKSITITLSTETRAKVFLNICRNLRNQLGGSLQGFGRMLETVTENWKFEERRIMIKAAILIDLDLRRALIKVLTAGAGHFVGLEMKVRSGLTQLFLTNDQDVNEMTPKEVIDFGAWLSILLRNVVEKHQGRLYYILFGPARSSKKGEFVDWSYFCEEDRTNISQFKNEPNYKKFLTALLNGVRALRVMNNSKSTDNYWTGRKVYHMFLRVIEACEERGNWSELASSMALSIDPSGLFSEYLVTCLDARRSDYTRYMVEAAEMVCLVRIHLYRWSSTPATFLAEPLHHAFGHLAQQDGHYDGSYKQFLELIWRAQKLRLKGLLKSAKNTIQSSDLIREELDGQLSMTRLMCEFGNTMALNQQGLQLPQVLDANRDNFPIIDADPHPLEEDEQLDEIH
;
A
#
# COMPACT_ATOMS: atom_id res chain seq x y z
N MET A 1 -40.34 -26.28 -22.42
CA MET A 1 -39.92 -27.25 -21.38
C MET A 1 -40.21 -26.71 -19.97
N PRO A 2 -40.67 -27.57 -19.04
CA PRO A 2 -40.87 -27.24 -17.62
C PRO A 2 -39.58 -26.78 -16.94
N LYS A 3 -39.69 -26.00 -15.85
CA LYS A 3 -38.51 -25.50 -15.09
C LYS A 3 -37.64 -26.65 -14.53
N ASN A 4 -38.26 -27.75 -14.12
CA ASN A 4 -37.58 -28.90 -13.53
C ASN A 4 -36.69 -29.62 -14.55
N VAL A 5 -37.11 -29.68 -15.82
CA VAL A 5 -36.30 -30.27 -16.91
C VAL A 5 -35.05 -29.45 -17.17
N TYR A 6 -35.17 -28.11 -17.21
CA TYR A 6 -34.01 -27.24 -17.33
C TYR A 6 -33.04 -27.37 -16.15
N SER A 7 -33.57 -27.45 -14.92
CA SER A 7 -32.74 -27.60 -13.72
C SER A 7 -31.95 -28.91 -13.78
N TYR A 8 -32.58 -30.02 -14.16
CA TYR A 8 -31.90 -31.30 -14.37
C TYR A 8 -30.79 -31.20 -15.43
N ILE A 9 -31.09 -30.60 -16.60
CA ILE A 9 -30.10 -30.40 -17.67
C ILE A 9 -28.90 -29.60 -17.16
N PHE A 10 -29.14 -28.49 -16.45
CA PHE A 10 -28.06 -27.65 -15.94
C PHE A 10 -27.25 -28.32 -14.82
N THR A 11 -27.83 -29.23 -14.04
CA THR A 11 -27.08 -30.01 -13.06
C THR A 11 -26.12 -31.00 -13.71
N VAL A 12 -26.51 -31.60 -14.85
CA VAL A 12 -25.71 -32.62 -15.56
C VAL A 12 -24.57 -32.01 -16.40
N LEU A 13 -24.78 -30.82 -16.96
CA LEU A 13 -23.75 -30.13 -17.75
C LEU A 13 -22.63 -29.60 -16.87
N ASP A 14 -21.39 -29.57 -17.36
CA ASP A 14 -20.30 -28.85 -16.71
C ASP A 14 -20.61 -27.34 -16.59
N MET A 15 -20.04 -26.66 -15.59
CA MET A 15 -20.41 -25.26 -15.31
C MET A 15 -20.03 -24.31 -16.45
N ARG A 16 -18.97 -24.63 -17.21
CA ARG A 16 -18.55 -23.84 -18.37
C ARG A 16 -19.59 -23.92 -19.49
N SER A 17 -20.12 -25.11 -19.77
CA SER A 17 -21.23 -25.31 -20.70
C SER A 17 -22.50 -24.55 -20.27
N VAL A 18 -22.85 -24.60 -18.98
CA VAL A 18 -23.98 -23.82 -18.45
C VAL A 18 -23.76 -22.31 -18.61
N SER A 19 -22.53 -21.84 -18.36
CA SER A 19 -22.13 -20.45 -18.56
C SER A 19 -22.27 -20.03 -20.02
N THR A 20 -21.75 -20.81 -20.97
CA THR A 20 -21.89 -20.55 -22.42
C THR A 20 -23.35 -20.55 -22.85
N LEU A 21 -24.18 -21.50 -22.38
CA LEU A 21 -25.62 -21.51 -22.68
C LEU A 21 -26.31 -20.23 -22.20
N SER A 22 -25.91 -19.70 -21.04
CA SER A 22 -26.51 -18.48 -20.49
C SER A 22 -26.28 -17.24 -21.39
N LEU A 23 -25.25 -17.25 -22.23
CA LEU A 23 -24.92 -16.17 -23.16
C LEU A 23 -25.70 -16.26 -24.48
N VAL A 24 -26.32 -17.41 -24.79
CA VAL A 24 -27.01 -17.63 -26.08
C VAL A 24 -28.24 -16.74 -26.25
N SER A 25 -28.97 -16.43 -25.17
CA SER A 25 -30.11 -15.50 -25.21
C SER A 25 -30.49 -14.99 -23.82
N THR A 26 -31.17 -13.84 -23.76
CA THR A 26 -31.72 -13.29 -22.50
C THR A 26 -32.71 -14.25 -21.83
N LYS A 27 -33.47 -15.02 -22.61
CA LYS A 27 -34.39 -16.05 -22.10
C LYS A 27 -33.63 -17.21 -21.46
N MET A 28 -32.53 -17.67 -22.07
CA MET A 28 -31.68 -18.71 -21.49
C MET A 28 -30.97 -18.20 -20.24
N SER A 29 -30.41 -16.99 -20.29
CA SER A 29 -29.82 -16.31 -19.12
C SER A 29 -30.79 -16.26 -17.94
N SER A 30 -32.06 -15.91 -18.18
CA SER A 30 -33.11 -15.92 -17.14
C SER A 30 -33.40 -17.31 -16.58
N ARG A 31 -33.37 -18.37 -17.41
CA ARG A 31 -33.55 -19.76 -16.97
C ARG A 31 -32.39 -20.22 -16.09
N VAL A 32 -31.15 -19.94 -16.49
CA VAL A 32 -29.95 -20.26 -15.73
C VAL A 32 -29.92 -19.46 -14.42
N ARG A 33 -30.33 -18.18 -14.44
CA ARG A 33 -30.49 -17.37 -13.21
C ARG A 33 -31.50 -17.98 -12.23
N GLY A 34 -32.58 -18.57 -12.76
CA GLY A 34 -33.53 -19.34 -11.96
C GLY A 34 -32.89 -20.57 -11.32
N TYR A 35 -32.04 -21.28 -12.07
CA TYR A 35 -31.31 -22.47 -11.59
C TYR A 35 -30.29 -22.18 -10.49
N VAL A 36 -29.47 -21.12 -10.63
CA VAL A 36 -28.47 -20.76 -9.59
C VAL A 36 -29.07 -20.29 -8.26
N SER A 37 -30.40 -20.20 -8.20
CA SER A 37 -31.17 -19.89 -6.99
C SER A 37 -31.80 -21.13 -6.36
N THR A 38 -31.59 -22.33 -6.90
CA THR A 38 -32.19 -23.58 -6.40
C THR A 38 -31.25 -24.38 -5.51
N TYR A 39 -31.83 -25.30 -4.75
CA TYR A 39 -31.07 -26.21 -3.86
C TYR A 39 -30.13 -27.12 -4.64
N GLU A 40 -30.53 -27.58 -5.83
CA GLU A 40 -29.74 -28.47 -6.69
C GLU A 40 -28.41 -27.82 -7.10
N PHE A 41 -28.43 -26.53 -7.44
CA PHE A 41 -27.21 -25.78 -7.75
C PHE A 41 -26.27 -25.72 -6.54
N TYR A 42 -26.79 -25.39 -5.35
CA TYR A 42 -25.94 -25.29 -4.17
C TYR A 42 -25.39 -26.64 -3.71
N ARG A 43 -26.19 -27.71 -3.84
CA ARG A 43 -25.74 -29.08 -3.57
C ARG A 43 -24.64 -29.49 -4.54
N ARG A 44 -24.77 -29.17 -5.82
CA ARG A 44 -23.71 -29.38 -6.82
C ARG A 44 -22.44 -28.65 -6.41
N MET A 45 -22.52 -27.35 -6.11
CA MET A 45 -21.36 -26.55 -5.70
C MET A 45 -20.64 -27.13 -4.48
N GLN A 46 -21.38 -27.68 -3.52
CA GLN A 46 -20.80 -28.35 -2.36
C GLN A 46 -20.05 -29.64 -2.76
N LEU A 47 -20.62 -30.45 -3.65
CA LEU A 47 -19.99 -31.68 -4.13
C LEU A 47 -18.75 -31.37 -4.98
N ASP A 48 -18.87 -30.47 -5.96
CA ASP A 48 -17.76 -30.03 -6.81
C ASP A 48 -16.61 -29.47 -5.94
N HIS A 49 -16.93 -28.76 -4.84
CA HIS A 49 -15.93 -28.26 -3.89
C HIS A 49 -15.25 -29.37 -3.07
N LEU A 50 -16.01 -30.37 -2.61
CA LEU A 50 -15.44 -31.51 -1.89
C LEU A 50 -14.55 -32.35 -2.80
N ASP A 51 -14.97 -32.58 -4.04
CA ASP A 51 -14.19 -33.31 -5.04
C ASP A 51 -12.89 -32.56 -5.34
N PHE A 52 -12.97 -31.24 -5.56
CA PHE A 52 -11.79 -30.37 -5.75
C PHE A 52 -10.79 -30.42 -4.58
N LEU A 53 -11.27 -30.53 -3.33
CA LEU A 53 -10.40 -30.66 -2.15
C LEU A 53 -9.82 -32.08 -1.98
N ASN A 54 -10.51 -33.10 -2.49
CA ASN A 54 -10.10 -34.50 -2.40
C ASN A 54 -9.19 -34.92 -3.56
N GLU A 55 -9.21 -34.16 -4.64
CA GLU A 55 -8.32 -34.36 -5.78
C GLU A 55 -6.86 -34.17 -5.34
N SER A 56 -6.03 -35.17 -5.65
CA SER A 56 -4.59 -35.18 -5.36
C SER A 56 -3.77 -34.21 -6.25
N PHE A 57 -4.42 -33.23 -6.88
CA PHE A 57 -3.77 -32.22 -7.71
C PHE A 57 -3.02 -31.22 -6.83
N ARG A 58 -1.84 -30.79 -7.28
CA ARG A 58 -1.06 -29.79 -6.56
C ARG A 58 -1.66 -28.42 -6.86
N PRO A 59 -1.75 -27.51 -5.87
CA PRO A 59 -2.18 -26.12 -6.10
C PRO A 59 -1.40 -25.37 -7.18
N ASP A 60 -0.21 -25.88 -7.54
CA ASP A 60 0.71 -25.30 -8.53
C ASP A 60 0.45 -25.79 -9.98
N ASP A 61 -0.47 -26.74 -10.20
CA ASP A 61 -0.83 -27.16 -11.56
C ASP A 61 -1.82 -26.15 -12.16
N ASP A 62 -1.55 -25.61 -13.36
CA ASP A 62 -2.50 -24.71 -14.06
C ASP A 62 -3.90 -25.34 -14.23
N GLU A 63 -3.95 -26.67 -14.32
CA GLU A 63 -5.17 -27.48 -14.39
C GLU A 63 -5.99 -27.44 -13.08
N PHE A 64 -5.37 -27.14 -11.94
CA PHE A 64 -6.04 -26.91 -10.65
C PHE A 64 -6.91 -25.65 -10.67
N LEU A 65 -6.43 -24.56 -11.27
CA LEU A 65 -7.22 -23.32 -11.38
C LEU A 65 -8.38 -23.46 -12.38
N GLU A 66 -8.21 -24.21 -13.47
CA GLU A 66 -9.26 -24.43 -14.46
C GLU A 66 -10.46 -25.22 -13.90
N ASN A 67 -10.21 -26.11 -12.94
CA ASN A 67 -11.24 -26.94 -12.31
C ASN A 67 -11.80 -26.36 -11.01
N ASP A 68 -11.37 -25.17 -10.58
CA ASP A 68 -11.86 -24.57 -9.34
C ASP A 68 -13.37 -24.21 -9.45
N PRO A 69 -14.24 -24.81 -8.61
CA PRO A 69 -15.68 -24.57 -8.67
C PRO A 69 -16.06 -23.11 -8.35
N PHE A 70 -15.27 -22.39 -7.56
CA PHE A 70 -15.50 -20.96 -7.28
C PHE A 70 -15.20 -20.07 -8.48
N ILE A 71 -14.15 -20.39 -9.25
CA ILE A 71 -13.84 -19.69 -10.50
C ILE A 71 -14.94 -19.96 -11.53
N ALA A 72 -15.32 -21.23 -11.70
CA ALA A 72 -16.42 -21.61 -12.61
C ALA A 72 -17.75 -20.94 -12.23
N CYS A 73 -18.09 -20.91 -10.93
CA CYS A 73 -19.27 -20.20 -10.44
C CYS A 73 -19.17 -18.69 -10.66
N GLY A 74 -17.99 -18.09 -10.49
CA GLY A 74 -17.76 -16.68 -10.77
C GLY A 74 -18.00 -16.34 -12.25
N ALA A 75 -17.48 -17.16 -13.16
CA ALA A 75 -17.72 -17.03 -14.61
C ALA A 75 -19.20 -17.17 -14.97
N LEU A 76 -19.90 -18.12 -14.32
CA LEU A 76 -21.35 -18.28 -14.49
C LEU A 76 -22.13 -17.05 -14.02
N ILE A 77 -21.81 -16.51 -12.84
CA ILE A 77 -22.43 -15.29 -12.30
C ILE A 77 -22.20 -14.11 -13.25
N LYS A 78 -20.96 -13.94 -13.75
CA LYS A 78 -20.62 -12.91 -14.73
C LYS A 78 -21.49 -13.04 -15.99
N SER A 79 -21.63 -14.25 -16.51
CA SER A 79 -22.39 -14.53 -17.74
C SER A 79 -23.89 -14.27 -17.58
N ILE A 80 -24.51 -14.72 -16.48
CA ILE A 80 -25.95 -14.52 -16.24
C ILE A 80 -26.31 -13.08 -15.85
N THR A 81 -25.32 -12.23 -15.55
CA THR A 81 -25.53 -10.84 -15.12
C THR A 81 -24.97 -9.80 -16.09
N ILE A 82 -24.37 -10.22 -17.21
CA ILE A 82 -23.68 -9.33 -18.16
C ILE A 82 -24.55 -8.21 -18.73
N THR A 83 -25.86 -8.40 -18.84
CA THR A 83 -26.81 -7.37 -19.34
C THR A 83 -27.43 -6.52 -18.24
N LEU A 84 -27.09 -6.74 -16.98
CA LEU A 84 -27.67 -6.04 -15.83
C LEU A 84 -26.81 -4.86 -15.38
N SER A 85 -27.43 -3.90 -14.70
CA SER A 85 -26.71 -2.82 -14.00
C SER A 85 -25.85 -3.37 -12.87
N THR A 86 -24.71 -2.71 -12.59
CA THR A 86 -23.73 -3.13 -11.57
C THR A 86 -24.36 -3.34 -10.19
N GLU A 87 -25.31 -2.49 -9.78
CA GLU A 87 -26.06 -2.67 -8.53
C GLU A 87 -26.87 -3.97 -8.51
N THR A 88 -27.50 -4.31 -9.64
CA THR A 88 -28.27 -5.55 -9.76
C THR A 88 -27.34 -6.75 -9.79
N ARG A 89 -26.19 -6.66 -10.48
CA ARG A 89 -25.15 -7.70 -10.47
C ARG A 89 -24.69 -7.99 -9.03
N ALA A 90 -24.42 -6.94 -8.25
CA ALA A 90 -24.01 -7.04 -6.85
C ALA A 90 -25.07 -7.72 -5.97
N LYS A 91 -26.37 -7.44 -6.19
CA LYS A 91 -27.48 -8.11 -5.49
C LYS A 91 -27.55 -9.61 -5.82
N VAL A 92 -27.40 -9.96 -7.10
CA VAL A 92 -27.39 -11.36 -7.55
C VAL A 92 -26.21 -12.11 -6.95
N PHE A 93 -25.00 -11.54 -7.05
CA PHE A 93 -23.78 -12.08 -6.45
C PHE A 93 -23.96 -12.32 -4.94
N LEU A 94 -24.42 -11.30 -4.20
CA LEU A 94 -24.65 -11.40 -2.76
C LEU A 94 -25.62 -12.53 -2.39
N ASN A 95 -26.72 -12.64 -3.13
CA ASN A 95 -27.74 -13.66 -2.86
C ASN A 95 -27.19 -15.08 -3.05
N ILE A 96 -26.49 -15.31 -4.17
CA ILE A 96 -25.85 -16.60 -4.46
C ILE A 96 -24.81 -16.91 -3.40
N CYS A 97 -23.95 -15.94 -3.07
CA CYS A 97 -22.85 -16.17 -2.15
C CYS A 97 -23.30 -16.44 -0.72
N ARG A 98 -24.35 -15.75 -0.23
CA ARG A 98 -24.92 -16.03 1.10
C ARG A 98 -25.47 -17.45 1.21
N ASN A 99 -26.18 -17.89 0.18
CA ASN A 99 -26.75 -19.23 0.17
C ASN A 99 -25.65 -20.29 0.10
N LEU A 100 -24.63 -20.07 -0.74
CA LEU A 100 -23.45 -20.95 -0.80
C LEU A 100 -22.72 -21.03 0.55
N ARG A 101 -22.46 -19.88 1.19
CA ARG A 101 -21.81 -19.85 2.50
C ARG A 101 -22.57 -20.68 3.54
N ASN A 102 -23.90 -20.58 3.56
CA ASN A 102 -24.72 -21.36 4.48
C ASN A 102 -24.60 -22.87 4.22
N GLN A 103 -24.50 -23.30 2.96
CA GLN A 103 -24.32 -24.70 2.59
C GLN A 103 -22.90 -25.22 2.88
N LEU A 104 -21.90 -24.34 2.82
CA LEU A 104 -20.49 -24.64 3.11
C LEU A 104 -20.12 -24.43 4.60
N GLY A 105 -21.09 -24.49 5.51
CA GLY A 105 -20.84 -24.42 6.95
C GLY A 105 -20.30 -23.06 7.45
N GLY A 106 -20.51 -21.98 6.70
CA GLY A 106 -20.12 -20.63 7.09
C GLY A 106 -18.74 -20.16 6.62
N SER A 107 -17.98 -21.01 5.90
CA SER A 107 -16.66 -20.67 5.36
C SER A 107 -16.73 -19.58 4.28
N LEU A 108 -15.71 -18.71 4.23
CA LEU A 108 -15.49 -17.72 3.17
C LEU A 108 -14.37 -18.12 2.20
N GLN A 109 -13.80 -19.31 2.35
CA GLN A 109 -12.79 -19.82 1.43
C GLN A 109 -13.35 -19.91 0.00
N GLY A 110 -12.56 -19.49 -0.99
CA GLY A 110 -12.92 -19.51 -2.41
C GLY A 110 -13.76 -18.31 -2.89
N PHE A 111 -14.47 -17.61 -2.01
CA PHE A 111 -15.29 -16.46 -2.38
C PHE A 111 -14.49 -15.29 -2.97
N GLY A 112 -13.22 -15.12 -2.54
CA GLY A 112 -12.31 -14.14 -3.14
C GLY A 112 -12.05 -14.43 -4.62
N ARG A 113 -11.72 -15.68 -4.97
CA ARG A 113 -11.52 -16.10 -6.36
C ARG A 113 -12.79 -15.93 -7.19
N MET A 114 -13.95 -16.27 -6.63
CA MET A 114 -15.25 -16.01 -7.28
C MET A 114 -15.47 -14.52 -7.55
N LEU A 115 -15.17 -13.65 -6.56
CA LEU A 115 -15.29 -12.21 -6.70
C LEU A 115 -14.36 -11.66 -7.79
N GLU A 116 -13.10 -12.11 -7.80
CA GLU A 116 -12.12 -11.75 -8.82
C GLU A 116 -12.59 -12.15 -10.22
N THR A 117 -13.06 -13.39 -10.41
CA THR A 117 -13.60 -13.83 -11.70
C THR A 117 -14.80 -13.00 -12.15
N VAL A 118 -15.73 -12.69 -11.25
CA VAL A 118 -16.91 -11.86 -11.57
C VAL A 118 -16.51 -10.45 -12.00
N THR A 119 -15.49 -9.89 -11.34
CA THR A 119 -15.06 -8.49 -11.51
C THR A 119 -13.86 -8.32 -12.44
N GLU A 120 -13.40 -9.41 -13.06
CA GLU A 120 -12.34 -9.40 -14.03
C GLU A 120 -12.70 -8.44 -15.19
N ASN A 121 -11.77 -7.54 -15.51
CA ASN A 121 -11.92 -6.44 -16.49
C ASN A 121 -12.97 -5.37 -16.15
N TRP A 122 -13.50 -5.34 -14.92
CA TRP A 122 -14.38 -4.26 -14.48
C TRP A 122 -13.61 -3.01 -14.07
N LYS A 123 -14.25 -1.84 -14.22
CA LYS A 123 -13.68 -0.56 -13.77
C LYS A 123 -13.66 -0.47 -12.25
N PHE A 124 -12.79 0.38 -11.72
CA PHE A 124 -12.63 0.60 -10.28
C PHE A 124 -13.95 0.94 -9.56
N GLU A 125 -14.76 1.84 -10.13
CA GLU A 125 -16.06 2.22 -9.53
C GLU A 125 -17.05 1.06 -9.45
N GLU A 126 -17.00 0.14 -10.41
CA GLU A 126 -17.87 -1.03 -10.39
C GLU A 126 -17.41 -2.05 -9.34
N ARG A 127 -16.08 -2.26 -9.21
CA ARG A 127 -15.50 -3.09 -8.14
C ARG A 127 -15.82 -2.51 -6.75
N ARG A 128 -15.89 -1.19 -6.62
CA ARG A 128 -16.30 -0.49 -5.39
C ARG A 128 -17.77 -0.73 -5.01
N ILE A 129 -18.65 -1.05 -5.94
CA ILE A 129 -20.02 -1.51 -5.61
C ILE A 129 -19.98 -2.95 -5.11
N MET A 130 -19.18 -3.80 -5.76
CA MET A 130 -19.07 -5.22 -5.44
C MET A 130 -18.49 -5.51 -4.06
N ILE A 131 -17.56 -4.70 -3.57
CA ILE A 131 -17.01 -4.87 -2.20
C ILE A 131 -18.09 -4.80 -1.12
N LYS A 132 -19.09 -3.93 -1.27
CA LYS A 132 -20.21 -3.81 -0.32
C LYS A 132 -21.00 -5.11 -0.28
N ALA A 133 -21.21 -5.73 -1.45
CA ALA A 133 -21.83 -7.05 -1.54
C ALA A 133 -20.93 -8.13 -0.93
N ALA A 134 -19.64 -8.17 -1.25
CA ALA A 134 -18.72 -9.17 -0.71
C ALA A 134 -18.64 -9.15 0.83
N ILE A 135 -18.50 -7.97 1.45
CA ILE A 135 -18.52 -7.83 2.93
C ILE A 135 -19.86 -8.27 3.52
N LEU A 136 -20.96 -8.14 2.77
CA LEU A 136 -22.31 -8.53 3.20
C LEU A 136 -22.60 -10.03 3.08
N ILE A 137 -21.70 -10.83 2.49
CA ILE A 137 -21.81 -12.30 2.46
C ILE A 137 -21.86 -12.83 3.89
N ASP A 138 -21.01 -12.29 4.78
CA ASP A 138 -21.04 -12.55 6.23
C ASP A 138 -21.48 -11.29 7.00
N LEU A 139 -22.72 -11.30 7.48
CA LEU A 139 -23.26 -10.19 8.29
C LEU A 139 -22.47 -9.97 9.59
N ASP A 140 -21.86 -11.02 10.14
CA ASP A 140 -21.07 -10.90 11.36
C ASP A 140 -19.70 -10.31 11.07
N LEU A 141 -19.14 -10.52 9.88
CA LEU A 141 -17.94 -9.81 9.41
C LEU A 141 -18.21 -8.32 9.32
N ARG A 142 -19.34 -7.91 8.72
CA ARG A 142 -19.73 -6.48 8.66
C ARG A 142 -19.86 -5.87 10.07
N ARG A 143 -20.54 -6.56 10.99
CA ARG A 143 -20.72 -6.08 12.38
C ARG A 143 -19.38 -5.99 13.11
N ALA A 144 -18.52 -7.01 12.95
CA ALA A 144 -17.18 -7.03 13.51
C ALA A 144 -16.36 -5.86 12.97
N LEU A 145 -16.34 -5.64 11.65
CA LEU A 145 -15.64 -4.55 11.00
C LEU A 145 -16.06 -3.18 11.56
N ILE A 146 -17.37 -2.90 11.64
CA ILE A 146 -17.85 -1.64 12.21
C ILE A 146 -17.38 -1.49 13.66
N LYS A 147 -17.50 -2.55 14.47
CA LYS A 147 -17.19 -2.52 15.90
C LYS A 147 -15.70 -2.35 16.18
N VAL A 148 -14.82 -3.05 15.46
CA VAL A 148 -13.36 -2.92 15.65
C VAL A 148 -12.85 -1.59 15.13
N LEU A 149 -13.44 -1.05 14.07
CA LEU A 149 -13.00 0.24 13.52
C LEU A 149 -13.41 1.40 14.40
N THR A 150 -14.55 1.34 15.11
CA THR A 150 -15.00 2.43 15.99
C THR A 150 -14.48 2.31 17.43
N ALA A 151 -14.07 1.12 17.86
CA ALA A 151 -13.44 0.90 19.16
C ALA A 151 -11.94 1.20 19.13
N GLY A 152 -11.29 1.28 20.30
CA GLY A 152 -9.84 1.43 20.38
C GLY A 152 -9.08 0.16 19.96
N ALA A 153 -7.83 0.33 19.53
CA ALA A 153 -6.93 -0.76 19.16
C ALA A 153 -6.86 -1.83 20.26
N GLY A 154 -6.92 -3.12 19.90
CA GLY A 154 -6.79 -4.26 20.80
C GLY A 154 -7.96 -4.46 21.79
N HIS A 155 -9.05 -3.68 21.67
CA HIS A 155 -10.20 -3.83 22.57
C HIS A 155 -11.01 -5.09 22.27
N PHE A 156 -11.07 -5.49 20.99
CA PHE A 156 -11.86 -6.63 20.53
C PHE A 156 -11.00 -7.63 19.76
N VAL A 157 -9.96 -8.13 20.42
CA VAL A 157 -8.97 -9.08 19.87
C VAL A 157 -9.58 -10.17 18.98
N GLY A 158 -10.61 -10.88 19.45
CA GLY A 158 -11.25 -11.94 18.66
C GLY A 158 -11.98 -11.44 17.41
N LEU A 159 -12.56 -10.24 17.47
CA LEU A 159 -13.21 -9.64 16.31
C LEU A 159 -12.19 -9.06 15.33
N GLU A 160 -11.05 -8.56 15.80
CA GLU A 160 -9.95 -8.09 14.94
C GLU A 160 -9.42 -9.25 14.09
N MET A 161 -9.18 -10.42 14.69
CA MET A 161 -8.77 -11.60 13.94
C MET A 161 -9.86 -12.12 12.99
N LYS A 162 -11.14 -12.05 13.39
CA LYS A 162 -12.25 -12.37 12.49
C LYS A 162 -12.27 -11.43 11.27
N VAL A 163 -12.04 -10.14 11.48
CA VAL A 163 -11.95 -9.15 10.41
C VAL A 163 -10.75 -9.42 9.50
N ARG A 164 -9.57 -9.65 10.08
CA ARG A 164 -8.36 -10.03 9.34
C ARG A 164 -8.64 -11.24 8.45
N SER A 165 -9.03 -12.37 9.04
CA SER A 165 -9.28 -13.61 8.31
C SER A 165 -10.39 -13.48 7.26
N GLY A 166 -11.48 -12.78 7.58
CA GLY A 166 -12.61 -12.63 6.66
C GLY A 166 -12.25 -11.77 5.44
N LEU A 167 -11.51 -10.67 5.65
CA LEU A 167 -11.11 -9.79 4.55
C LEU A 167 -9.95 -10.38 3.74
N THR A 168 -8.99 -11.08 4.36
CA THR A 168 -7.92 -11.75 3.60
C THR A 168 -8.47 -12.86 2.71
N GLN A 169 -9.42 -13.66 3.20
CA GLN A 169 -10.07 -14.70 2.38
C GLN A 169 -10.90 -14.13 1.22
N LEU A 170 -11.43 -12.90 1.36
CA LEU A 170 -12.26 -12.27 0.34
C LEU A 170 -11.46 -11.46 -0.69
N PHE A 171 -10.31 -10.89 -0.32
CA PHE A 171 -9.65 -9.88 -1.16
C PHE A 171 -8.13 -10.03 -1.25
N LEU A 172 -7.50 -10.84 -0.38
CA LEU A 172 -6.04 -10.93 -0.26
C LEU A 172 -5.62 -12.41 -0.21
N THR A 173 -6.07 -13.19 -1.18
CA THR A 173 -5.99 -14.66 -1.20
C THR A 173 -4.62 -15.23 -1.56
N ASN A 174 -3.76 -14.43 -2.20
CA ASN A 174 -2.42 -14.84 -2.62
C ASN A 174 -1.37 -14.43 -1.58
N ASP A 175 -0.17 -15.03 -1.66
CA ASP A 175 0.96 -14.62 -0.81
C ASP A 175 1.17 -13.12 -0.95
N GLN A 176 1.23 -12.39 0.16
CA GLN A 176 1.28 -10.94 0.23
C GLN A 176 2.72 -10.40 0.14
N ASP A 177 3.68 -11.23 -0.26
CA ASP A 177 5.03 -10.78 -0.58
C ASP A 177 5.13 -10.18 -1.99
N VAL A 178 5.19 -8.85 -2.04
CA VAL A 178 5.30 -8.07 -3.28
C VAL A 178 6.55 -8.43 -4.10
N ASN A 179 7.59 -8.97 -3.48
CA ASN A 179 8.81 -9.33 -4.22
C ASN A 179 8.70 -10.68 -4.94
N GLU A 180 7.78 -11.54 -4.52
CA GLU A 180 7.54 -12.86 -5.12
C GLU A 180 6.37 -12.85 -6.12
N MET A 181 5.50 -11.84 -6.03
CA MET A 181 4.39 -11.63 -6.96
C MET A 181 4.84 -11.16 -8.35
N THR A 182 4.07 -11.55 -9.36
CA THR A 182 4.14 -10.92 -10.68
C THR A 182 3.66 -9.46 -10.61
N PRO A 183 4.11 -8.57 -11.52
CA PRO A 183 3.65 -7.17 -11.53
C PRO A 183 2.13 -7.01 -11.62
N LYS A 184 1.44 -7.92 -12.29
CA LYS A 184 -0.03 -7.91 -12.41
C LYS A 184 -0.69 -8.21 -11.06
N GLU A 185 -0.21 -9.21 -10.33
CA GLU A 185 -0.74 -9.57 -9.02
C GLU A 185 -0.55 -8.45 -7.99
N VAL A 186 0.61 -7.77 -8.01
CA VAL A 186 0.84 -6.60 -7.16
C VAL A 186 -0.17 -5.48 -7.45
N ILE A 187 -0.47 -5.24 -8.73
CA ILE A 187 -1.45 -4.24 -9.15
C ILE A 187 -2.85 -4.62 -8.69
N ASP A 188 -3.27 -5.87 -8.89
CA ASP A 188 -4.59 -6.35 -8.47
C ASP A 188 -4.75 -6.34 -6.93
N PHE A 189 -3.71 -6.76 -6.21
CA PHE A 189 -3.63 -6.64 -4.75
C PHE A 189 -3.76 -5.19 -4.29
N GLY A 190 -2.99 -4.27 -4.89
CA GLY A 190 -3.07 -2.84 -4.62
C GLY A 190 -4.44 -2.26 -4.93
N ALA A 191 -5.10 -2.70 -6.00
CA ALA A 191 -6.44 -2.25 -6.38
C ALA A 191 -7.49 -2.67 -5.34
N TRP A 192 -7.48 -3.93 -4.89
CA TRP A 192 -8.40 -4.40 -3.84
C TRP A 192 -8.17 -3.71 -2.51
N LEU A 193 -6.90 -3.55 -2.12
CA LEU A 193 -6.53 -2.82 -0.91
C LEU A 193 -6.99 -1.35 -0.97
N SER A 194 -6.82 -0.70 -2.12
CA SER A 194 -7.32 0.66 -2.37
C SER A 194 -8.84 0.75 -2.15
N ILE A 195 -9.60 -0.19 -2.73
CA ILE A 195 -11.06 -0.23 -2.58
C ILE A 195 -11.44 -0.47 -1.11
N LEU A 196 -10.76 -1.37 -0.40
CA LEU A 196 -11.01 -1.65 1.02
C LEU A 196 -10.83 -0.40 1.88
N LEU A 197 -9.66 0.25 1.78
CA LEU A 197 -9.33 1.42 2.59
C LEU A 197 -10.25 2.60 2.28
N ARG A 198 -10.58 2.82 1.00
CA ARG A 198 -11.46 3.94 0.56
C ARG A 198 -12.94 3.73 0.86
N ASN A 199 -13.35 2.53 1.27
CA ASN A 199 -14.69 2.29 1.79
C ASN A 199 -14.80 2.51 3.30
N VAL A 200 -13.69 2.83 3.96
CA VAL A 200 -13.64 3.18 5.38
C VAL A 200 -13.38 4.67 5.52
N VAL A 201 -13.96 5.28 6.57
CA VAL A 201 -13.69 6.69 6.91
C VAL A 201 -12.19 6.87 7.14
N GLU A 202 -11.62 7.95 6.59
CA GLU A 202 -10.17 8.19 6.56
C GLU A 202 -9.48 7.95 7.92
N LYS A 203 -10.04 8.46 9.01
CA LYS A 203 -9.51 8.31 10.37
C LYS A 203 -9.38 6.85 10.86
N HIS A 204 -10.07 5.91 10.22
CA HIS A 204 -10.05 4.49 10.57
C HIS A 204 -9.23 3.64 9.60
N GLN A 205 -8.68 4.24 8.53
CA GLN A 205 -7.92 3.50 7.51
C GLN A 205 -6.66 2.86 8.11
N GLY A 206 -5.90 3.59 8.92
CA GLY A 206 -4.71 3.05 9.58
C GLY A 206 -5.02 1.88 10.52
N ARG A 207 -6.14 1.94 11.24
CA ARG A 207 -6.60 0.84 12.08
C ARG A 207 -6.98 -0.39 11.26
N LEU A 208 -7.75 -0.22 10.18
CA LEU A 208 -8.06 -1.34 9.28
C LEU A 208 -6.77 -1.96 8.72
N TYR A 209 -5.86 -1.10 8.26
CA TYR A 209 -4.60 -1.52 7.67
C TYR A 209 -3.76 -2.34 8.64
N TYR A 210 -3.59 -1.88 9.87
CA TYR A 210 -2.85 -2.62 10.88
C TYR A 210 -3.56 -3.90 11.32
N ILE A 211 -4.90 -3.93 11.35
CA ILE A 211 -5.64 -5.17 11.51
C ILE A 211 -5.32 -6.15 10.39
N LEU A 212 -5.13 -5.72 9.14
CA LEU A 212 -4.83 -6.62 8.03
C LEU A 212 -3.38 -7.12 8.05
N PHE A 213 -2.40 -6.22 8.23
CA PHE A 213 -0.98 -6.50 7.99
C PHE A 213 -0.08 -6.41 9.23
N GLY A 214 -0.61 -5.97 10.37
CA GLY A 214 0.13 -5.88 11.61
C GLY A 214 0.56 -7.26 12.14
N PRO A 215 1.65 -7.34 12.92
CA PRO A 215 2.17 -8.60 13.43
C PRO A 215 1.13 -9.34 14.25
N ALA A 216 1.09 -10.66 14.07
CA ALA A 216 0.26 -11.55 14.87
C ALA A 216 1.09 -12.20 15.97
N ARG A 217 0.50 -12.38 17.15
CA ARG A 217 1.06 -13.21 18.22
C ARG A 217 0.10 -14.33 18.57
N SER A 218 0.65 -15.51 18.80
CA SER A 218 -0.11 -16.65 19.32
C SER A 218 -0.07 -16.66 20.85
N SER A 219 -1.21 -16.89 21.47
CA SER A 219 -1.34 -17.13 22.91
C SER A 219 -2.09 -18.43 23.18
N LYS A 220 -2.15 -18.86 24.45
CA LYS A 220 -3.01 -19.98 24.88
C LYS A 220 -4.50 -19.77 24.56
N LYS A 221 -4.94 -18.53 24.32
CA LYS A 221 -6.33 -18.18 23.99
C LYS A 221 -6.57 -18.03 22.47
N GLY A 222 -5.55 -18.29 21.66
CA GLY A 222 -5.57 -18.10 20.21
C GLY A 222 -4.64 -16.99 19.74
N GLU A 223 -4.69 -16.74 18.43
CA GLU A 223 -3.93 -15.69 17.75
C GLU A 223 -4.58 -14.31 17.94
N PHE A 224 -3.77 -13.26 17.95
CA PHE A 224 -4.21 -11.87 18.04
C PHE A 224 -3.26 -10.89 17.36
N VAL A 225 -3.75 -9.71 17.01
CA VAL A 225 -2.95 -8.60 16.48
C VAL A 225 -2.14 -7.95 17.61
N ASP A 226 -0.83 -7.89 17.48
CA ASP A 226 0.04 -7.23 18.46
C ASP A 226 0.25 -5.76 18.11
N TRP A 227 -0.66 -4.93 18.62
CA TRP A 227 -0.63 -3.47 18.50
C TRP A 227 0.59 -2.78 19.16
N SER A 228 1.29 -3.48 20.05
CA SER A 228 2.45 -2.93 20.77
C SER A 228 3.80 -3.33 20.16
N TYR A 229 3.80 -4.10 19.06
CA TYR A 229 5.02 -4.70 18.54
C TYR A 229 6.07 -3.66 18.12
N PHE A 230 5.63 -2.56 17.50
CA PHE A 230 6.51 -1.50 17.01
C PHE A 230 6.61 -0.30 17.94
N CYS A 231 5.92 -0.34 19.08
CA CYS A 231 5.94 0.73 20.07
C CYS A 231 7.22 0.68 20.92
N GLU A 232 7.58 1.82 21.52
CA GLU A 232 8.69 1.92 22.46
C GLU A 232 8.51 0.94 23.62
N GLU A 233 9.54 0.12 23.87
CA GLU A 233 9.58 -0.76 25.03
C GLU A 233 10.41 -0.13 26.14
N ASP A 234 10.01 -0.38 27.40
CA ASP A 234 10.94 -0.31 28.51
C ASP A 234 12.09 -1.28 28.22
N ARG A 235 13.32 -0.73 28.13
CA ARG A 235 14.57 -1.42 27.71
C ARG A 235 14.91 -2.70 28.49
N THR A 236 14.14 -3.04 29.51
CA THR A 236 14.31 -4.20 30.41
C THR A 236 13.69 -5.49 29.87
N ASN A 237 12.80 -5.43 28.87
CA ASN A 237 12.07 -6.60 28.34
C ASN A 237 12.19 -6.75 26.81
N ILE A 238 13.40 -6.66 26.24
CA ILE A 238 13.63 -7.06 24.85
C ILE A 238 13.38 -8.56 24.74
N SER A 239 12.18 -8.93 24.29
CA SER A 239 11.82 -10.33 24.08
C SER A 239 12.70 -10.92 22.96
N GLN A 240 13.06 -12.21 23.05
CA GLN A 240 13.80 -12.93 22.01
C GLN A 240 13.13 -12.87 20.62
N PHE A 241 11.84 -12.50 20.56
CA PHE A 241 11.06 -12.32 19.34
C PHE A 241 11.39 -11.03 18.57
N LYS A 242 11.98 -10.01 19.21
CA LYS A 242 12.33 -8.72 18.60
C LYS A 242 13.83 -8.61 18.28
N ASN A 243 14.39 -9.63 17.62
CA ASN A 243 15.69 -9.45 16.97
C ASN A 243 15.53 -8.66 15.66
N GLU A 244 16.59 -8.00 15.21
CA GLU A 244 16.56 -7.13 14.02
C GLU A 244 15.98 -7.84 12.76
N PRO A 245 16.30 -9.11 12.47
CA PRO A 245 15.71 -9.83 11.33
C PRO A 245 14.19 -9.99 11.41
N ASN A 246 13.66 -10.40 12.56
CA ASN A 246 12.21 -10.55 12.74
C ASN A 246 11.51 -9.19 12.66
N TYR A 247 12.11 -8.17 13.25
CA TYR A 247 11.58 -6.82 13.22
C TYR A 247 11.49 -6.29 11.78
N LYS A 248 12.56 -6.46 11.00
CA LYS A 248 12.57 -6.13 9.56
C LYS A 248 11.50 -6.92 8.81
N LYS A 249 11.41 -8.24 9.02
CA LYS A 249 10.43 -9.10 8.36
C LYS A 249 8.98 -8.63 8.57
N PHE A 250 8.58 -8.43 9.83
CA PHE A 250 7.21 -7.98 10.12
C PHE A 250 6.94 -6.57 9.60
N LEU A 251 7.92 -5.68 9.62
CA LEU A 251 7.78 -4.34 9.08
C LEU A 251 7.70 -4.35 7.54
N THR A 252 8.45 -5.23 6.86
CA THR A 252 8.33 -5.45 5.42
C THR A 252 6.94 -5.97 5.07
N ALA A 253 6.42 -6.96 5.80
CA ALA A 253 5.06 -7.45 5.61
C ALA A 253 4.01 -6.35 5.82
N LEU A 254 4.18 -5.52 6.86
CA LEU A 254 3.34 -4.33 7.07
C LEU A 254 3.41 -3.37 5.88
N LEU A 255 4.58 -3.18 5.26
CA LEU A 255 4.77 -2.22 4.17
C LEU A 255 4.47 -2.77 2.77
N ASN A 256 4.25 -4.08 2.62
CA ASN A 256 3.91 -4.67 1.32
C ASN A 256 2.62 -4.09 0.74
N GLY A 257 1.59 -3.84 1.57
CA GLY A 257 0.39 -3.15 1.10
C GLY A 257 0.66 -1.70 0.67
N VAL A 258 1.54 -0.98 1.36
CA VAL A 258 1.94 0.40 1.00
C VAL A 258 2.63 0.40 -0.37
N ARG A 259 3.56 -0.53 -0.58
CA ARG A 259 4.27 -0.70 -1.86
C ARG A 259 3.29 -1.08 -2.98
N ALA A 260 2.36 -1.98 -2.73
CA ALA A 260 1.35 -2.38 -3.71
C ALA A 260 0.44 -1.22 -4.11
N LEU A 261 0.00 -0.38 -3.16
CA LEU A 261 -0.77 0.84 -3.46
C LEU A 261 0.00 1.78 -4.38
N ARG A 262 1.31 1.98 -4.14
CA ARG A 262 2.16 2.81 -4.99
C ARG A 262 2.37 2.21 -6.38
N VAL A 263 2.69 0.92 -6.47
CA VAL A 263 2.89 0.22 -7.75
C VAL A 263 1.60 0.27 -8.59
N MET A 264 0.46 -0.02 -7.97
CA MET A 264 -0.85 0.12 -8.60
C MET A 264 -1.11 1.55 -9.07
N ASN A 265 -0.76 2.56 -8.28
CA ASN A 265 -0.94 3.97 -8.65
C ASN A 265 -0.11 4.41 -9.87
N ASN A 266 0.97 3.71 -10.18
CA ASN A 266 1.79 3.97 -11.37
C ASN A 266 1.35 3.12 -12.59
N SER A 267 0.32 2.28 -12.44
CA SER A 267 -0.21 1.44 -13.51
C SER A 267 -1.28 2.15 -14.34
N LYS A 268 -1.65 1.58 -15.50
CA LYS A 268 -2.78 2.09 -16.32
C LYS A 268 -4.16 1.82 -15.71
N SER A 269 -4.22 1.04 -14.64
CA SER A 269 -5.44 0.51 -14.00
C SER A 269 -5.83 1.24 -12.72
N THR A 270 -5.42 2.51 -12.59
CA THR A 270 -5.61 3.36 -11.41
C THR A 270 -6.48 4.58 -11.72
N ASP A 271 -7.10 5.14 -10.70
CA ASP A 271 -7.71 6.47 -10.72
C ASP A 271 -6.76 7.56 -10.20
N ASN A 272 -5.47 7.25 -10.10
CA ASN A 272 -4.39 8.09 -9.58
C ASN A 272 -4.64 8.60 -8.14
N TYR A 273 -5.48 7.89 -7.37
CA TYR A 273 -5.85 8.35 -6.03
C TYR A 273 -4.68 8.34 -5.06
N TRP A 274 -3.76 7.38 -5.15
CA TRP A 274 -2.69 7.14 -4.16
C TRP A 274 -1.38 7.84 -4.55
N THR A 275 -1.39 9.18 -4.52
CA THR A 275 -0.15 9.97 -4.63
C THR A 275 0.82 9.64 -3.49
N GLY A 276 2.11 9.90 -3.68
CA GLY A 276 3.13 9.65 -2.63
C GLY A 276 2.73 10.27 -1.28
N ARG A 277 2.30 11.54 -1.29
CA ARG A 277 1.75 12.22 -0.10
C ARG A 277 0.60 11.48 0.58
N LYS A 278 -0.36 10.93 -0.18
CA LYS A 278 -1.49 10.18 0.39
C LYS A 278 -1.08 8.82 0.91
N VAL A 279 -0.12 8.16 0.26
CA VAL A 279 0.47 6.91 0.76
C VAL A 279 1.19 7.16 2.08
N TYR A 280 2.00 8.22 2.16
CA TYR A 280 2.67 8.63 3.39
C TYR A 280 1.67 9.01 4.50
N HIS A 281 0.62 9.77 4.17
CA HIS A 281 -0.45 10.09 5.12
C HIS A 281 -1.19 8.85 5.63
N MET A 282 -1.43 7.85 4.77
CA MET A 282 -1.99 6.57 5.21
C MET A 282 -1.06 5.86 6.19
N PHE A 283 0.26 5.85 5.92
CA PHE A 283 1.25 5.33 6.86
C PHE A 283 1.23 6.07 8.21
N LEU A 284 1.08 7.40 8.22
CA LEU A 284 0.87 8.17 9.46
C LEU A 284 -0.39 7.74 10.20
N ARG A 285 -1.51 7.45 9.50
CA ARG A 285 -2.71 6.90 10.15
C ARG A 285 -2.46 5.54 10.80
N VAL A 286 -1.55 4.73 10.24
CA VAL A 286 -1.15 3.44 10.86
C VAL A 286 -0.41 3.69 12.17
N ILE A 287 0.50 4.66 12.19
CA ILE A 287 1.23 5.09 13.39
C ILE A 287 0.23 5.58 14.46
N GLU A 288 -0.64 6.52 14.11
CA GLU A 288 -1.69 7.07 15.00
C GLU A 288 -2.57 5.96 15.61
N ALA A 289 -2.91 4.93 14.83
CA ALA A 289 -3.72 3.81 15.33
C ALA A 289 -3.01 2.97 16.39
N CYS A 290 -1.66 2.92 16.37
CA CYS A 290 -0.85 2.19 17.35
C CYS A 290 -0.60 3.01 18.62
N GLU A 291 -0.62 4.36 18.52
CA GLU A 291 -0.35 5.26 19.65
C GLU A 291 -1.33 5.09 20.82
N GLU A 292 -2.53 4.54 20.58
CA GLU A 292 -3.47 4.15 21.65
C GLU A 292 -2.91 3.07 22.60
N ARG A 293 -1.88 2.32 22.17
CA ARG A 293 -1.23 1.25 22.93
C ARG A 293 0.18 1.60 23.39
N GLY A 294 0.83 2.55 22.72
CA GLY A 294 2.15 3.06 23.08
C GLY A 294 2.75 3.86 21.94
N ASN A 295 3.74 4.70 22.24
CA ASN A 295 4.38 5.54 21.24
C ASN A 295 5.07 4.67 20.19
N TRP A 296 4.84 4.95 18.90
CA TRP A 296 5.57 4.30 17.83
C TRP A 296 7.07 4.61 17.93
N SER A 297 7.91 3.59 17.90
CA SER A 297 9.33 3.77 18.20
C SER A 297 10.11 4.43 17.06
N GLU A 298 11.16 5.18 17.40
CA GLU A 298 12.13 5.71 16.43
C GLU A 298 12.77 4.59 15.59
N LEU A 299 13.00 3.43 16.21
CA LEU A 299 13.51 2.24 15.51
C LEU A 299 12.52 1.78 14.43
N ALA A 300 11.22 1.70 14.73
CA ALA A 300 10.19 1.36 13.76
C ALA A 300 10.14 2.38 12.61
N SER A 301 10.14 3.68 12.93
CA SER A 301 10.13 4.73 11.91
C SER A 301 11.34 4.64 11.00
N SER A 302 12.56 4.63 11.56
CA SER A 302 13.79 4.57 10.77
C SER A 302 13.90 3.31 9.92
N MET A 303 13.52 2.14 10.44
CA MET A 303 13.50 0.90 9.65
C MET A 303 12.43 0.93 8.55
N ALA A 304 11.25 1.49 8.81
CA ALA A 304 10.19 1.58 7.79
C ALA A 304 10.63 2.44 6.60
N LEU A 305 11.24 3.60 6.90
CA LEU A 305 11.80 4.51 5.89
C LEU A 305 12.99 3.87 5.14
N SER A 306 13.76 3.00 5.80
CA SER A 306 14.84 2.23 5.16
C SER A 306 14.33 1.11 4.24
N ILE A 307 13.17 0.52 4.57
CA ILE A 307 12.54 -0.52 3.75
C ILE A 307 11.95 0.11 2.49
N ASP A 308 11.35 1.30 2.56
CA ASP A 308 10.77 1.98 1.40
C ASP A 308 11.37 3.39 1.16
N PRO A 309 12.65 3.47 0.73
CA PRO A 309 13.36 4.74 0.66
C PRO A 309 12.84 5.67 -0.46
N SER A 310 12.53 5.13 -1.64
CA SER A 310 12.03 5.93 -2.77
C SER A 310 10.56 6.35 -2.61
N GLY A 311 9.83 5.77 -1.66
CA GLY A 311 8.43 6.14 -1.37
C GLY A 311 8.32 6.89 -0.05
N LEU A 312 8.17 6.15 1.03
CA LEU A 312 7.93 6.72 2.36
C LEU A 312 9.02 7.70 2.80
N PHE A 313 10.32 7.39 2.56
CA PHE A 313 11.39 8.29 3.01
C PHE A 313 11.47 9.57 2.19
N SER A 314 11.32 9.49 0.86
CA SER A 314 11.22 10.67 -0.01
C SER A 314 10.10 11.62 0.44
N GLU A 315 8.90 11.10 0.69
CA GLU A 315 7.74 11.88 1.15
C GLU A 315 7.89 12.41 2.58
N TYR A 316 8.51 11.63 3.47
CA TYR A 316 8.87 12.05 4.82
C TYR A 316 9.78 13.29 4.77
N LEU A 317 10.84 13.27 3.94
CA LEU A 317 11.77 14.38 3.82
C LEU A 317 11.08 15.64 3.30
N VAL A 318 10.32 15.53 2.19
CA VAL A 318 9.58 16.68 1.63
C VAL A 318 8.59 17.26 2.65
N THR A 319 7.92 16.41 3.43
CA THR A 319 6.96 16.87 4.45
C THR A 319 7.64 17.58 5.63
N CYS A 320 8.80 17.08 6.06
CA CYS A 320 9.58 17.71 7.14
C CYS A 320 10.24 19.02 6.68
N LEU A 321 10.59 19.11 5.39
CA LEU A 321 11.30 20.22 4.78
C LEU A 321 10.36 21.26 4.12
N ASP A 322 9.09 21.32 4.52
CA ASP A 322 8.17 22.39 4.09
C ASP A 322 8.35 23.64 4.96
N ALA A 323 8.97 24.69 4.40
CA ALA A 323 9.24 25.96 5.07
C ALA A 323 7.98 26.70 5.56
N ARG A 324 6.78 26.33 5.07
CA ARG A 324 5.50 26.93 5.51
C ARG A 324 5.08 26.50 6.91
N ARG A 325 5.75 25.51 7.50
CA ARG A 325 5.44 24.99 8.82
C ARG A 325 5.99 25.89 9.92
N SER A 326 5.21 26.09 10.99
CA SER A 326 5.64 26.85 12.17
C SER A 326 6.78 26.18 12.94
N ASP A 327 6.94 24.86 12.79
CA ASP A 327 7.92 24.01 13.46
C ASP A 327 9.07 23.56 12.53
N TYR A 328 9.22 24.24 11.39
CA TYR A 328 10.18 23.89 10.32
C TYR A 328 11.61 23.61 10.81
N THR A 329 12.19 24.50 11.64
CA THR A 329 13.57 24.34 12.13
C THR A 329 13.76 23.07 12.95
N ARG A 330 12.73 22.68 13.72
CA ARG A 330 12.78 21.45 14.51
C ARG A 330 12.74 20.23 13.59
N TYR A 331 11.81 20.18 12.65
CA TYR A 331 11.68 19.06 11.72
C TYR A 331 12.86 18.92 10.76
N MET A 332 13.53 20.03 10.40
CA MET A 332 14.76 19.96 9.61
C MET A 332 15.89 19.22 10.36
N VAL A 333 16.01 19.44 11.68
CA VAL A 333 16.96 18.71 12.53
C VAL A 333 16.56 17.24 12.64
N GLU A 334 15.29 16.95 12.93
CA GLU A 334 14.77 15.58 13.01
C GLU A 334 14.96 14.81 11.69
N ALA A 335 14.74 15.47 10.54
CA ALA A 335 14.96 14.87 9.23
C ALA A 335 16.44 14.53 8.99
N ALA A 336 17.36 15.40 9.39
CA ALA A 336 18.80 15.16 9.29
C ALA A 336 19.25 13.98 10.17
N GLU A 337 18.69 13.84 11.37
CA GLU A 337 18.90 12.69 12.24
C GLU A 337 18.33 11.41 11.62
N MET A 338 17.14 11.48 11.01
CA MET A 338 16.49 10.35 10.36
C MET A 338 17.29 9.85 9.13
N VAL A 339 17.88 10.74 8.33
CA VAL A 339 18.83 10.36 7.25
C VAL A 339 19.96 9.48 7.81
N CYS A 340 20.52 9.86 8.96
CA CYS A 340 21.60 9.09 9.58
C CYS A 340 21.12 7.73 10.09
N LEU A 341 19.93 7.66 10.69
CA LEU A 341 19.33 6.41 11.17
C LEU A 341 19.03 5.44 10.02
N VAL A 342 18.39 5.95 8.96
CA VAL A 342 18.05 5.16 7.76
C VAL A 342 19.31 4.56 7.12
N ARG A 343 20.36 5.37 6.98
CA ARG A 343 21.66 4.94 6.45
C ARG A 343 22.25 3.76 7.23
N ILE A 344 22.15 3.77 8.56
CA ILE A 344 22.69 2.68 9.41
C ILE A 344 21.96 1.37 9.12
N HIS A 345 20.63 1.39 9.04
CA HIS A 345 19.85 0.19 8.71
C HIS A 345 20.18 -0.35 7.31
N LEU A 346 20.29 0.54 6.31
CA LEU A 346 20.71 0.16 4.96
C LEU A 346 22.08 -0.53 4.96
N TYR A 347 23.05 0.03 5.68
CA TYR A 347 24.39 -0.56 5.83
C TYR A 347 24.32 -1.95 6.49
N ARG A 348 23.59 -2.08 7.60
CA ARG A 348 23.41 -3.37 8.31
C ARG A 348 22.80 -4.45 7.43
N TRP A 349 21.89 -4.08 6.53
CA TRP A 349 21.27 -5.00 5.59
C TRP A 349 22.10 -5.24 4.33
N SER A 350 23.41 -4.96 4.39
CA SER A 350 24.36 -5.14 3.28
C SER A 350 23.93 -4.41 1.99
N SER A 351 23.17 -3.33 2.15
CA SER A 351 22.75 -2.46 1.04
C SER A 351 23.74 -1.30 0.94
N THR A 352 24.00 -0.80 -0.27
CA THR A 352 24.84 0.39 -0.48
C THR A 352 24.04 1.66 -0.14
N PRO A 353 24.27 2.34 1.00
CA PRO A 353 23.37 3.40 1.46
C PRO A 353 23.27 4.56 0.46
N ALA A 354 24.38 4.93 -0.19
CA ALA A 354 24.38 5.97 -1.23
C ALA A 354 23.43 5.66 -2.39
N THR A 355 23.34 4.41 -2.84
CA THR A 355 22.44 4.03 -3.93
C THR A 355 20.98 4.21 -3.55
N PHE A 356 20.59 3.78 -2.36
CA PHE A 356 19.20 3.84 -1.90
C PHE A 356 18.80 5.24 -1.42
N LEU A 357 19.75 6.06 -0.97
CA LEU A 357 19.50 7.42 -0.49
C LEU A 357 19.65 8.50 -1.57
N ALA A 358 20.27 8.19 -2.71
CA ALA A 358 20.45 9.15 -3.79
C ALA A 358 19.12 9.78 -4.23
N GLU A 359 18.16 8.97 -4.66
CA GLU A 359 16.85 9.46 -5.13
C GLU A 359 16.10 10.31 -4.08
N PRO A 360 15.83 9.84 -2.85
CA PRO A 360 15.09 10.63 -1.87
C PRO A 360 15.84 11.91 -1.46
N LEU A 361 17.17 11.89 -1.38
CA LEU A 361 17.95 13.10 -1.10
C LEU A 361 17.95 14.07 -2.27
N HIS A 362 18.11 13.60 -3.52
CA HIS A 362 17.99 14.46 -4.70
C HIS A 362 16.62 15.14 -4.77
N HIS A 363 15.55 14.40 -4.48
CA HIS A 363 14.20 14.95 -4.44
C HIS A 363 14.06 16.03 -3.34
N ALA A 364 14.54 15.75 -2.12
CA ALA A 364 14.50 16.69 -1.01
C ALA A 364 15.34 17.95 -1.28
N PHE A 365 16.57 17.79 -1.76
CA PHE A 365 17.47 18.89 -2.10
C PHE A 365 16.97 19.70 -3.30
N GLY A 366 16.36 19.05 -4.31
CA GLY A 366 15.69 19.73 -5.41
C GLY A 366 14.52 20.59 -4.94
N HIS A 367 13.70 20.08 -4.03
CA HIS A 367 12.61 20.83 -3.41
C HIS A 367 13.12 22.05 -2.63
N LEU A 368 14.17 21.89 -1.80
CA LEU A 368 14.79 23.00 -1.08
C LEU A 368 15.40 24.05 -2.02
N ALA A 369 16.08 23.62 -3.09
CA ALA A 369 16.65 24.55 -4.06
C ALA A 369 15.59 25.39 -4.77
N GLN A 370 14.43 24.81 -5.08
CA GLN A 370 13.28 25.54 -5.64
C GLN A 370 12.71 26.56 -4.65
N GLN A 371 12.67 26.23 -3.35
CA GLN A 371 12.17 27.15 -2.32
C GLN A 371 13.11 28.33 -2.09
N ASP A 372 14.42 28.07 -2.03
CA ASP A 372 15.42 29.12 -1.78
C ASP A 372 15.69 29.97 -3.04
N GLY A 373 15.37 29.45 -4.22
CA GLY A 373 15.73 30.01 -5.53
C GLY A 373 17.24 29.93 -5.83
N HIS A 374 18.10 29.90 -4.82
CA HIS A 374 19.57 29.83 -4.89
C HIS A 374 20.06 28.89 -3.76
N TYR A 375 20.98 27.98 -4.06
CA TYR A 375 21.43 26.87 -3.19
C TYR A 375 22.07 27.25 -1.83
N ASP A 376 22.06 28.52 -1.39
CA ASP A 376 22.76 29.01 -0.20
C ASP A 376 21.89 29.06 1.08
N GLY A 377 20.57 28.85 0.96
CA GLY A 377 19.60 28.96 2.05
C GLY A 377 19.37 27.65 2.82
N SER A 378 18.10 27.23 2.87
CA SER A 378 17.62 25.99 3.48
C SER A 378 18.34 24.74 2.96
N TYR A 379 18.73 24.74 1.68
CA TYR A 379 19.56 23.70 1.07
C TYR A 379 20.87 23.48 1.84
N LYS A 380 21.64 24.56 2.01
CA LYS A 380 22.93 24.56 2.73
C LYS A 380 22.75 24.14 4.17
N GLN A 381 21.74 24.73 4.81
CA GLN A 381 21.45 24.48 6.22
C GLN A 381 21.15 23.00 6.46
N PHE A 382 20.34 22.37 5.60
CA PHE A 382 20.01 20.96 5.72
C PHE A 382 21.25 20.06 5.51
N LEU A 383 22.09 20.37 4.52
CA LEU A 383 23.35 19.64 4.29
C LEU A 383 24.28 19.68 5.51
N GLU A 384 24.45 20.86 6.10
CA GLU A 384 25.25 21.06 7.32
C GLU A 384 24.65 20.34 8.54
N LEU A 385 23.32 20.29 8.65
CA LEU A 385 22.65 19.55 9.72
C LEU A 385 22.87 18.05 9.61
N ILE A 386 22.89 17.48 8.40
CA ILE A 386 23.24 16.06 8.20
C ILE A 386 24.68 15.80 8.70
N TRP A 387 25.65 16.62 8.28
CA TRP A 387 27.04 16.49 8.75
C TRP A 387 27.17 16.62 10.27
N ARG A 388 26.46 17.59 10.85
CA ARG A 388 26.43 17.79 12.29
C ARG A 388 25.83 16.59 13.02
N ALA A 389 24.73 16.04 12.53
CA ALA A 389 24.08 14.85 13.10
C ALA A 389 25.03 13.65 13.11
N GLN A 390 25.72 13.39 11.99
CA GLN A 390 26.73 12.32 11.90
C GLN A 390 27.83 12.47 12.95
N LYS A 391 28.39 13.68 13.09
CA LYS A 391 29.44 13.97 14.07
C LYS A 391 28.95 13.80 15.52
N LEU A 392 27.74 14.25 15.83
CA LEU A 392 27.15 14.14 17.16
C LEU A 392 26.89 12.67 17.54
N ARG A 393 26.39 11.86 16.60
CA ARG A 393 26.17 10.43 16.82
C ARG A 393 27.46 9.68 17.13
N LEU A 394 28.49 9.87 16.32
CA LEU A 394 29.80 9.25 16.56
C LEU A 394 30.39 9.68 17.91
N LYS A 395 30.28 10.97 18.27
CA LYS A 395 30.72 11.47 19.58
C LYS A 395 29.92 10.83 20.72
N GLY A 396 28.62 10.61 20.54
CA GLY A 396 27.75 9.93 21.49
C GLY A 396 28.18 8.47 21.72
N LEU A 397 28.43 7.73 20.63
CA LEU A 397 28.92 6.35 20.68
C LEU A 397 30.29 6.25 21.36
N LEU A 398 31.23 7.14 21.03
CA LEU A 398 32.55 7.16 21.66
C LEU A 398 32.48 7.46 23.16
N LYS A 399 31.56 8.33 23.59
CA LYS A 399 31.36 8.65 25.01
C LYS A 399 30.74 7.49 25.80
N SER A 400 29.88 6.70 25.18
CA SER A 400 29.19 5.57 25.82
C SER A 400 29.91 4.23 25.61
N ALA A 401 30.98 4.22 24.81
CA ALA A 401 31.75 3.04 24.49
C ALA A 401 32.37 2.41 25.74
N LYS A 402 32.15 1.11 25.89
CA LYS A 402 32.86 0.26 26.85
C LYS A 402 33.92 -0.54 26.10
N ASN A 403 34.89 -1.11 26.81
CA ASN A 403 35.89 -1.99 26.20
C ASN A 403 35.27 -3.37 25.88
N THR A 404 34.30 -3.39 24.97
CA THR A 404 33.55 -4.58 24.54
C THR A 404 33.50 -4.63 23.02
N ILE A 405 33.42 -5.85 22.48
CA ILE A 405 33.29 -6.09 21.02
C ILE A 405 32.07 -5.35 20.47
N GLN A 406 30.93 -5.41 21.17
CA GLN A 406 29.70 -4.74 20.79
C GLN A 406 29.85 -3.21 20.63
N SER A 407 30.58 -2.53 21.53
CA SER A 407 30.84 -1.10 21.39
C SER A 407 31.73 -0.79 20.19
N SER A 408 32.73 -1.65 19.92
CA SER A 408 33.58 -1.52 18.73
C SER A 408 32.79 -1.69 17.43
N ASP A 409 31.87 -2.66 17.38
CA ASP A 409 31.07 -2.93 16.19
C ASP A 409 30.11 -1.79 15.89
N LEU A 410 29.43 -1.23 16.91
CA LEU A 410 28.54 -0.07 16.73
C LEU A 410 29.29 1.16 16.21
N ILE A 411 30.52 1.40 16.68
CA ILE A 411 31.36 2.50 16.18
C ILE A 411 31.77 2.23 14.72
N ARG A 412 32.15 0.99 14.39
CA ARG A 412 32.51 0.60 13.02
C ARG A 412 31.33 0.78 12.07
N GLU A 413 30.14 0.29 12.43
CA GLU A 413 28.91 0.46 11.64
C GLU A 413 28.62 1.93 11.34
N GLU A 414 28.75 2.82 12.34
CA GLU A 414 28.54 4.25 12.15
C GLU A 414 29.57 4.86 11.20
N LEU A 415 30.85 4.52 11.35
CA LEU A 415 31.94 5.03 10.49
C LEU A 415 31.82 4.53 9.04
N ASP A 416 31.61 3.23 8.85
CA ASP A 416 31.48 2.64 7.51
C ASP A 416 30.23 3.16 6.81
N GLY A 417 29.13 3.33 7.55
CA GLY A 417 27.93 4.01 7.06
C GLY A 417 28.25 5.42 6.58
N GLN A 418 28.96 6.24 7.36
CA GLN A 418 29.39 7.59 6.95
C GLN A 418 30.26 7.58 5.69
N LEU A 419 31.25 6.68 5.63
CA LEU A 419 32.14 6.53 4.47
C LEU A 419 31.35 6.19 3.20
N SER A 420 30.37 5.29 3.30
CA SER A 420 29.53 4.89 2.17
C SER A 420 28.71 6.03 1.56
N MET A 421 28.39 7.06 2.34
CA MET A 421 27.61 8.23 1.91
C MET A 421 28.49 9.41 1.47
N THR A 422 29.80 9.37 1.74
CA THR A 422 30.67 10.55 1.60
C THR A 422 30.66 11.10 0.17
N ARG A 423 30.71 10.23 -0.84
CA ARG A 423 30.68 10.66 -2.25
C ARG A 423 29.38 11.39 -2.60
N LEU A 424 28.24 10.82 -2.26
CA LEU A 424 26.92 11.40 -2.50
C LEU A 424 26.79 12.76 -1.80
N MET A 425 27.25 12.87 -0.55
CA MET A 425 27.19 14.14 0.19
C MET A 425 28.15 15.21 -0.40
N CYS A 426 29.32 14.79 -0.90
CA CYS A 426 30.23 15.68 -1.62
C CYS A 426 29.65 16.15 -2.96
N GLU A 427 28.90 15.31 -3.67
CA GLU A 427 28.21 15.70 -4.90
C GLU A 427 27.24 16.86 -4.64
N PHE A 428 26.40 16.76 -3.60
CA PHE A 428 25.51 17.86 -3.19
C PHE A 428 26.29 19.14 -2.83
N GLY A 429 27.40 19.02 -2.09
CA GLY A 429 28.27 20.15 -1.77
C GLY A 429 28.90 20.81 -3.02
N ASN A 430 29.33 20.00 -4.00
CA ASN A 430 29.92 20.49 -5.23
C ASN A 430 28.89 21.20 -6.12
N THR A 431 27.64 20.73 -6.16
CA THR A 431 26.54 21.41 -6.86
C THR A 431 26.33 22.84 -6.36
N MET A 432 26.48 23.07 -5.05
CA MET A 432 26.44 24.42 -4.49
C MET A 432 27.59 25.29 -4.99
N ALA A 433 28.83 24.76 -4.94
CA ALA A 433 30.03 25.50 -5.32
C ALA A 433 30.04 25.89 -6.81
N LEU A 434 29.63 24.98 -7.70
CA LEU A 434 29.56 25.23 -9.14
C LEU A 434 28.51 26.29 -9.50
N ASN A 435 27.35 26.30 -8.83
CA ASN A 435 26.32 27.31 -9.07
C ASN A 435 26.71 28.70 -8.51
N GLN A 436 27.44 28.75 -7.39
CA GLN A 436 28.02 30.01 -6.90
C GLN A 436 29.07 30.57 -7.88
N GLN A 437 29.85 29.71 -8.55
CA GLN A 437 30.82 30.13 -9.58
C GLN A 437 30.15 30.56 -10.89
N GLY A 438 29.06 29.91 -11.30
CA GLY A 438 28.28 30.30 -12.48
C GLY A 438 27.60 31.67 -12.36
N LEU A 439 27.19 32.06 -11.14
CA LEU A 439 26.67 33.39 -10.83
C LEU A 439 27.75 34.47 -10.68
N GLN A 440 29.03 34.08 -10.60
CA GLN A 440 30.20 34.97 -10.49
C GLN A 440 30.92 35.20 -11.83
N LEU A 441 30.43 34.68 -12.97
CA LEU A 441 30.95 35.09 -14.27
C LEU A 441 30.54 36.55 -14.56
N PRO A 442 31.49 37.46 -14.81
CA PRO A 442 31.15 38.85 -15.08
C PRO A 442 30.40 38.98 -16.41
N GLN A 443 29.44 39.91 -16.44
CA GLN A 443 28.94 40.56 -17.66
C GLN A 443 30.12 41.17 -18.44
N VAL A 444 30.82 40.37 -19.25
CA VAL A 444 31.82 40.86 -20.22
C VAL A 444 31.45 40.28 -21.58
N LEU A 445 30.26 40.63 -22.07
CA LEU A 445 29.89 40.56 -23.48
C LEU A 445 28.92 41.72 -23.80
N ASP A 446 29.26 42.94 -23.37
CA ASP A 446 28.58 44.18 -23.80
C ASP A 446 29.60 45.25 -24.22
N ALA A 447 30.58 44.83 -25.01
CA ALA A 447 31.47 45.73 -25.73
C ALA A 447 31.61 45.22 -27.17
N ASN A 448 30.52 45.29 -27.94
CA ASN A 448 30.51 45.34 -29.42
C ASN A 448 29.07 45.29 -29.97
N ARG A 449 28.23 46.27 -29.61
CA ARG A 449 26.96 46.51 -30.32
C ARG A 449 26.67 47.99 -30.54
N ASP A 450 27.68 48.73 -30.98
CA ASP A 450 27.46 49.94 -31.78
C ASP A 450 27.59 49.56 -33.26
N ASN A 451 26.46 49.27 -33.90
CA ASN A 451 26.21 49.54 -35.33
C ASN A 451 24.77 49.16 -35.74
N PHE A 452 23.88 50.17 -35.72
CA PHE A 452 22.68 50.41 -36.54
C PHE A 452 21.46 49.46 -36.46
N PRO A 453 20.24 49.92 -36.86
CA PRO A 453 19.56 51.16 -36.49
C PRO A 453 18.16 50.91 -35.90
N ILE A 454 17.62 51.98 -35.32
CA ILE A 454 16.26 52.18 -34.82
C ILE A 454 15.22 51.82 -35.89
N ILE A 455 14.22 51.02 -35.51
CA ILE A 455 12.89 51.01 -36.13
C ILE A 455 11.87 51.05 -34.98
N ASP A 456 11.16 52.18 -34.91
CA ASP A 456 9.98 52.40 -34.07
C ASP A 456 8.83 51.47 -34.47
N ALA A 457 8.13 50.92 -33.48
CA ALA A 457 6.69 50.65 -33.58
C ALA A 457 6.07 50.58 -32.18
N ASP A 458 5.01 51.37 -32.02
CA ASP A 458 4.27 51.74 -30.82
C ASP A 458 3.62 50.60 -30.01
N PRO A 459 3.24 50.88 -28.74
CA PRO A 459 2.63 49.96 -27.81
C PRO A 459 1.09 49.96 -27.92
N HIS A 460 0.47 48.79 -27.83
CA HIS A 460 -0.96 48.68 -27.52
C HIS A 460 -1.23 47.51 -26.57
N PRO A 461 -2.31 47.60 -25.77
CA PRO A 461 -2.28 47.28 -24.35
C PRO A 461 -2.92 45.94 -24.05
N LEU A 462 -2.70 45.51 -22.81
CA LEU A 462 -3.43 44.43 -22.13
C LEU A 462 -4.94 44.72 -22.17
N GLU A 463 -5.71 43.80 -22.70
CA GLU A 463 -7.16 43.69 -22.43
C GLU A 463 -7.38 42.55 -21.43
N GLU A 464 -8.03 42.92 -20.34
CA GLU A 464 -8.74 42.05 -19.40
C GLU A 464 -10.05 41.52 -20.03
N ASP A 465 -10.75 40.67 -19.27
CA ASP A 465 -12.09 40.12 -19.48
C ASP A 465 -12.14 38.83 -20.33
N GLU A 466 -12.88 37.77 -19.99
CA GLU A 466 -14.02 37.64 -19.09
C GLU A 466 -14.30 36.14 -18.79
N GLN A 467 -15.21 35.93 -17.85
CA GLN A 467 -15.73 34.70 -17.26
C GLN A 467 -16.46 33.74 -18.22
N LEU A 468 -17.01 32.65 -17.62
CA LEU A 468 -18.03 31.69 -18.07
C LEU A 468 -17.44 30.30 -18.45
N ASP A 469 -17.94 29.15 -18.00
CA ASP A 469 -19.15 28.84 -17.23
C ASP A 469 -19.09 27.42 -16.62
N GLU A 470 -19.98 27.21 -15.66
CA GLU A 470 -20.37 25.95 -14.99
C GLU A 470 -20.70 24.81 -15.97
N ILE A 471 -20.43 23.55 -15.57
CA ILE A 471 -21.31 22.41 -15.93
C ILE A 471 -21.41 21.42 -14.76
N HIS A 472 -22.68 21.15 -14.43
CA HIS A 472 -23.33 20.21 -13.51
C HIS A 472 -22.70 18.83 -13.24
#